data_AF-A0A971SZZ6-F1
#
_entry.id   AF-A0A971SZZ6-F1
#
_cell.length_a   1.000
_cell.length_b   1.000
_cell.length_c   1.000
_cell.angle_alpha   90.00
_cell.angle_beta   90.00
_cell.angle_gamma   90.00
#
_symmetry.space_group_name_H-M   'P 1'
#
loop_
_entity.id
_entity.type
_entity.pdbx_description
1 polymer ?
#
loop_
_entity_poly.entity_id
_entity_poly.type
_entity_poly.pdbx_seq_one_letter_code
_entity_poly.pdbx_strand_id
1 'polypeptide(L)'
;MTDRQIIHGRLQEAALKITDNFCYSCYKVVEGQYCPDCRTDDFMRHLSGVGVEYGTEWVIEHLLTTRLTPVDGEEMFEELLDECYPEVKIGEIVYSVSQVLKKMDPLYFQMGASENLQHLADDGVLYEYGGEYYQMSDLEEMLDNIESA
;
A
#
# COMPACT_ATOMS: atom_id res chain seq x y z
N MET A 1 -19.83 1.52 0.85
CA MET A 1 -18.46 1.05 0.60
C MET A 1 -17.55 1.96 1.37
N THR A 2 -16.56 1.43 2.07
CA THR A 2 -15.54 2.25 2.72
C THR A 2 -14.56 2.78 1.68
N ASP A 3 -13.86 3.89 1.95
CA ASP A 3 -12.88 4.46 1.01
C ASP A 3 -11.80 3.44 0.63
N ARG A 4 -11.39 2.61 1.59
CA ARG A 4 -10.52 1.45 1.36
C ARG A 4 -11.04 0.48 0.29
N GLN A 5 -12.34 0.18 0.28
CA GLN A 5 -12.94 -0.73 -0.71
C GLN A 5 -12.96 -0.09 -2.11
N ILE A 6 -13.21 1.21 -2.18
CA ILE A 6 -13.23 1.96 -3.45
C ILE A 6 -11.83 1.95 -4.06
N ILE A 7 -10.83 2.32 -3.26
CA ILE A 7 -9.43 2.37 -3.66
C ILE A 7 -8.90 0.99 -4.07
N HIS A 8 -9.22 -0.06 -3.30
CA HIS A 8 -8.82 -1.40 -3.67
C HIS A 8 -9.47 -1.86 -4.99
N GLY A 9 -10.72 -1.48 -5.26
CA GLY A 9 -11.36 -1.69 -6.56
C GLY A 9 -10.61 -0.99 -7.70
N ARG A 10 -10.18 0.26 -7.51
CA ARG A 10 -9.36 0.98 -8.50
C ARG A 10 -8.02 0.30 -8.75
N LEU A 11 -7.37 -0.23 -7.70
CA LEU A 11 -6.14 -1.02 -7.83
C LEU A 11 -6.37 -2.30 -8.65
N GLN A 12 -7.50 -2.98 -8.47
CA GLN A 12 -7.86 -4.15 -9.27
C GLN A 12 -8.07 -3.76 -10.75
N GLU A 13 -8.77 -2.66 -11.01
CA GLU A 13 -8.96 -2.16 -12.38
C GLU A 13 -7.63 -1.76 -13.04
N ALA A 14 -6.76 -1.06 -12.31
CA ALA A 14 -5.42 -0.70 -12.77
C ALA A 14 -4.58 -1.96 -13.07
N ALA A 15 -4.61 -2.97 -12.19
CA ALA A 15 -3.94 -4.25 -12.40
C ALA A 15 -4.44 -4.97 -13.67
N LEU A 16 -5.76 -5.00 -13.90
CA LEU A 16 -6.34 -5.55 -15.12
C LEU A 16 -5.93 -4.77 -16.37
N LYS A 17 -5.80 -3.44 -16.27
CA LYS A 17 -5.43 -2.56 -17.38
C LYS A 17 -3.99 -2.77 -17.84
N ILE A 18 -3.05 -2.97 -16.90
CA ILE A 18 -1.63 -3.11 -17.21
C ILE A 18 -1.18 -4.53 -17.54
N THR A 19 -2.06 -5.52 -17.37
CA THR A 19 -1.74 -6.92 -17.61
C THR A 19 -2.44 -7.46 -18.85
N ASP A 20 -1.77 -8.40 -19.52
CA ASP A 20 -2.36 -9.11 -20.64
C ASP A 20 -3.14 -10.33 -20.16
N ASN A 21 -4.13 -10.76 -20.93
CA ASN A 21 -4.78 -12.05 -20.72
C ASN A 21 -3.79 -13.17 -21.07
N PHE A 22 -3.64 -14.16 -20.18
CA PHE A 22 -2.83 -15.35 -20.42
C PHE A 22 -3.68 -16.61 -20.36
N CYS A 23 -3.68 -17.37 -21.46
CA CYS A 23 -4.37 -18.64 -21.52
C CYS A 23 -3.49 -19.75 -20.97
N TYR A 24 -3.83 -20.28 -19.79
CA TYR A 24 -3.08 -21.36 -19.15
C TYR A 24 -3.05 -22.64 -20.02
N SER A 25 -4.20 -23.04 -20.57
CA SER A 25 -4.34 -24.26 -21.38
C SER A 25 -3.50 -24.25 -22.66
N CYS A 26 -3.34 -23.09 -23.30
CA CYS A 26 -2.54 -22.93 -24.52
C CYS A 26 -1.16 -22.32 -24.25
N TYR A 27 -0.86 -22.02 -22.99
CA TYR A 27 0.38 -21.43 -22.49
C TYR A 27 0.87 -20.23 -23.33
N LYS A 28 -0.02 -19.27 -23.58
CA LYS A 28 0.26 -18.08 -24.39
C LYS A 28 -0.55 -16.87 -23.95
N VAL A 29 -0.02 -15.68 -24.20
CA VAL A 29 -0.77 -14.43 -24.13
C VAL A 29 -1.82 -14.41 -25.25
N VAL A 30 -3.02 -13.94 -24.93
CA VAL A 30 -4.17 -13.92 -25.84
C VAL A 30 -4.86 -12.55 -25.80
N GLU A 31 -5.48 -12.18 -26.91
CA GLU A 31 -6.30 -10.97 -27.01
C GLU A 31 -7.78 -11.33 -27.18
N GLY A 32 -8.66 -10.48 -26.66
CA GLY A 32 -10.11 -10.65 -26.75
C GLY A 32 -10.74 -11.44 -25.59
N GLN A 33 -12.01 -11.81 -25.78
CA GLN A 33 -12.83 -12.46 -24.73
C GLN A 33 -12.59 -13.98 -24.60
N TYR A 34 -12.06 -14.64 -25.63
CA TYR A 34 -11.87 -16.09 -25.65
C TYR A 34 -10.56 -16.45 -26.34
N CYS A 35 -9.89 -17.50 -25.87
CA CYS A 35 -8.70 -18.03 -26.51
C CYS A 35 -9.07 -18.58 -27.90
N PRO A 36 -8.33 -18.21 -28.97
CA PRO A 36 -8.64 -18.67 -30.33
C PRO A 36 -8.53 -20.19 -30.50
N ASP A 37 -7.71 -20.85 -29.68
CA ASP A 37 -7.39 -22.28 -29.84
C ASP A 37 -8.31 -23.16 -28.97
N CYS A 38 -8.34 -22.92 -27.65
CA CYS A 38 -9.12 -23.74 -26.72
C CYS A 38 -10.48 -23.14 -26.33
N ARG A 39 -10.80 -21.92 -26.79
CA ARG A 39 -12.06 -21.22 -26.52
C ARG A 39 -12.36 -20.88 -25.05
N THR A 40 -11.40 -21.09 -24.14
CA THR A 40 -11.53 -20.64 -22.74
C THR A 40 -11.60 -19.12 -22.65
N ASP A 41 -12.40 -18.62 -21.71
CA ASP A 41 -12.46 -17.23 -21.25
C ASP A 41 -11.82 -17.05 -19.86
N ASP A 42 -11.49 -18.16 -19.19
CA ASP A 42 -10.73 -18.15 -17.94
C ASP A 42 -9.24 -17.87 -18.20
N PHE A 43 -8.82 -16.64 -17.92
CA PHE A 43 -7.46 -16.16 -18.14
C PHE A 43 -6.76 -15.77 -16.84
N MET A 44 -5.52 -16.24 -16.72
CA MET A 44 -4.54 -15.66 -15.80
C MET A 44 -4.17 -14.24 -16.29
N ARG A 45 -3.56 -13.46 -15.39
CA ARG A 45 -2.93 -12.18 -15.74
C ARG A 45 -1.46 -12.41 -16.05
N HIS A 46 -0.95 -11.74 -17.07
CA HIS A 46 0.47 -11.72 -17.42
C HIS A 46 1.01 -10.30 -17.35
N LEU A 47 2.10 -10.13 -16.61
CA LEU A 47 2.88 -8.90 -16.58
C LEU A 47 4.31 -9.24 -17.01
N SER A 48 4.72 -8.71 -18.17
CA SER A 48 6.00 -9.03 -18.78
C SER A 48 7.17 -8.72 -17.84
N GLY A 49 8.05 -9.71 -17.62
CA GLY A 49 9.20 -9.60 -16.73
C GLY A 49 8.90 -9.73 -15.24
N VAL A 50 7.62 -9.86 -14.85
CA VAL A 50 7.19 -9.99 -13.45
C VAL A 50 6.63 -11.39 -13.18
N GLY A 51 5.59 -11.80 -13.92
CA GLY A 51 4.97 -13.10 -13.66
C GLY A 51 3.67 -13.37 -14.41
N VAL A 52 3.12 -14.56 -14.14
CA VAL A 52 1.81 -15.01 -14.62
C VAL A 52 1.10 -15.74 -13.49
N GLU A 53 -0.06 -15.25 -13.06
CA GLU A 53 -0.87 -15.88 -12.01
C GLU A 53 -2.34 -15.44 -12.10
N TYR A 54 -3.24 -16.20 -11.48
CA TYR A 54 -4.64 -15.83 -11.32
C TYR A 54 -4.85 -14.67 -10.35
N GLY A 55 -5.89 -13.89 -10.61
CA GLY A 55 -6.24 -12.73 -9.81
C GLY A 55 -5.31 -11.52 -10.03
N THR A 56 -5.56 -10.47 -9.27
CA THR A 56 -4.89 -9.16 -9.38
C THR A 56 -3.96 -8.86 -8.22
N GLU A 57 -4.06 -9.57 -7.10
CA GLU A 57 -3.35 -9.23 -5.86
C GLU A 57 -1.83 -9.18 -6.03
N TRP A 58 -1.24 -10.15 -6.71
CA TRP A 58 0.20 -10.16 -6.97
C TRP A 58 0.67 -8.97 -7.84
N VAL A 59 -0.21 -8.46 -8.71
CA VAL A 59 0.04 -7.26 -9.52
C VAL A 59 -0.08 -6.00 -8.66
N ILE A 60 -1.07 -5.96 -7.76
CA ILE A 60 -1.27 -4.86 -6.82
C ILE A 60 -0.04 -4.76 -5.90
N GLU A 61 0.38 -5.86 -5.30
CA GLU A 61 1.61 -5.94 -4.49
C GLU A 61 2.82 -5.42 -5.28
N HIS A 62 2.99 -5.86 -6.53
CA HIS A 62 4.06 -5.39 -7.40
C HIS A 62 3.98 -3.87 -7.66
N LEU A 63 2.79 -3.33 -7.93
CA LEU A 63 2.60 -1.90 -8.15
C LEU A 63 2.96 -1.07 -6.90
N LEU A 64 2.46 -1.46 -5.74
CA LEU A 64 2.71 -0.76 -4.48
C LEU A 64 4.21 -0.76 -4.15
N THR A 65 4.84 -1.93 -4.20
CA THR A 65 6.25 -2.09 -3.83
C THR A 65 7.24 -1.46 -4.81
N THR A 66 6.87 -1.30 -6.09
CA THR A 66 7.76 -0.74 -7.11
C THR A 66 7.55 0.73 -7.38
N ARG A 67 6.37 1.28 -7.08
CA ARG A 67 6.02 2.67 -7.40
C ARG A 67 5.86 3.55 -6.17
N LEU A 68 5.59 2.97 -5.01
CA LEU A 68 5.40 3.70 -3.77
C LEU A 68 6.44 3.28 -2.75
N THR A 69 6.59 4.12 -1.72
CA THR A 69 7.40 3.83 -0.54
C THR A 69 6.46 3.74 0.66
N PRO A 70 6.53 2.68 1.48
CA PRO A 70 5.78 2.63 2.72
C PRO A 70 6.15 3.79 3.64
N VAL A 71 5.19 4.25 4.44
CA VAL A 71 5.44 5.32 5.42
C VAL A 71 6.28 4.80 6.59
N ASP A 72 7.12 5.66 7.16
CA ASP A 72 7.79 5.37 8.43
C ASP A 72 6.84 5.66 9.60
N GLY A 73 6.19 4.62 10.09
CA GLY A 73 5.24 4.75 11.20
C GLY A 73 5.87 5.16 12.52
N GLU A 74 7.15 4.85 12.75
CA GLU A 74 7.84 5.34 13.94
C GLU A 74 8.05 6.85 13.82
N GLU A 75 8.57 7.33 12.68
CA GLU A 75 8.77 8.77 12.43
C GLU A 75 7.47 9.57 12.57
N MET A 76 6.38 9.11 11.94
CA MET A 76 5.07 9.76 12.06
C MET A 76 4.58 9.83 13.52
N PHE A 77 4.87 8.80 14.32
CA PHE A 77 4.50 8.80 15.73
C PHE A 77 5.42 9.70 16.59
N GLU A 78 6.70 9.82 16.23
CA GLU A 78 7.61 10.77 16.87
C GLU A 78 7.12 12.21 16.67
N GLU A 79 6.77 12.57 15.43
CA GLU A 79 6.23 13.88 15.08
C GLU A 79 4.93 14.17 15.85
N LEU A 80 3.99 13.22 15.89
CA LEU A 80 2.73 13.36 16.63
C LEU A 80 2.97 13.67 18.11
N LEU A 81 3.89 12.95 18.76
CA LEU A 81 4.17 13.13 20.18
C LEU A 81 4.81 14.50 20.46
N ASP A 82 5.76 14.92 19.63
CA ASP A 82 6.46 16.19 19.80
C ASP A 82 5.58 17.41 19.43
N GLU A 83 4.56 17.22 18.59
CA GLU A 83 3.54 18.24 18.32
C GLU A 83 2.48 18.35 19.44
N CYS A 84 2.04 17.21 19.98
CA CYS A 84 0.97 17.17 20.99
C CYS A 84 1.45 17.58 22.38
N TYR A 85 2.72 17.33 22.70
CA TYR A 85 3.26 17.49 24.04
C TYR A 85 4.42 18.48 24.07
N PRO A 86 4.47 19.39 25.06
CA PRO A 86 5.60 20.29 25.19
C PRO A 86 6.87 19.51 25.54
N GLU A 87 8.01 20.02 25.09
CA GLU A 87 9.33 19.46 25.39
C GLU A 87 9.56 19.28 26.91
N VAL A 88 10.32 18.24 27.26
CA VAL A 88 10.66 17.96 28.66
C VAL A 88 11.93 18.72 29.04
N LYS A 89 11.85 19.62 30.02
CA LYS A 89 13.01 20.34 30.56
C LYS A 89 13.47 19.75 31.89
N ILE A 90 14.75 19.34 31.97
CA ILE A 90 15.41 18.88 33.20
C ILE A 90 16.65 19.74 33.44
N GLY A 91 16.61 20.59 34.47
CA GLY A 91 17.64 21.61 34.66
C GLY A 91 17.65 22.58 33.50
N GLU A 92 18.77 22.66 32.76
CA GLU A 92 18.89 23.48 31.52
C GLU A 92 18.88 22.64 30.23
N ILE A 93 18.64 21.33 30.31
CA ILE A 93 18.59 20.44 29.14
C ILE A 93 17.12 20.24 28.74
N VAL A 94 16.88 20.29 27.44
CA VAL A 94 15.57 20.09 26.81
C VAL A 94 15.60 18.79 26.02
N TYR A 95 14.55 17.99 26.14
CA TYR A 95 14.38 16.70 25.47
C TYR A 95 13.06 16.68 24.70
N SER A 96 13.07 16.06 23.53
CA SER A 96 11.84 15.72 22.81
C SER A 96 11.10 14.60 23.55
N VAL A 97 9.77 14.65 23.52
CA VAL A 97 8.91 13.70 24.24
C VAL A 97 8.99 12.34 23.55
N SER A 98 8.98 12.33 22.22
CA SER A 98 9.10 11.11 21.42
C SER A 98 10.37 10.34 21.74
N GLN A 99 11.51 11.04 21.76
CA GLN A 99 12.82 10.45 22.04
C GLN A 99 12.91 9.93 23.49
N VAL A 100 12.33 10.66 24.45
CA VAL A 100 12.24 10.18 25.84
C VAL A 100 11.41 8.90 25.92
N LEU A 101 10.22 8.87 25.32
CA LEU A 101 9.35 7.70 25.35
C LEU A 101 9.99 6.49 24.69
N LYS A 102 10.52 6.67 23.47
CA LYS A 102 11.21 5.62 22.70
C LYS A 102 12.41 5.03 23.45
N LYS A 103 13.11 5.85 24.24
CA LYS A 103 14.25 5.40 25.06
C LYS A 103 13.82 4.68 26.34
N MET A 104 12.79 5.20 27.01
CA MET A 104 12.38 4.74 28.34
C MET A 104 11.48 3.50 28.27
N ASP A 105 10.57 3.45 27.30
CA ASP A 105 9.69 2.31 27.05
C ASP A 105 9.54 2.07 25.54
N PRO A 106 10.51 1.37 24.91
CA PRO A 106 10.47 1.08 23.49
C PRO A 106 9.26 0.24 23.06
N LEU A 107 8.76 -0.63 23.95
CA LEU A 107 7.62 -1.49 23.63
C LEU A 107 6.34 -0.66 23.55
N TYR A 108 6.11 0.20 24.54
CA TYR A 108 4.96 1.12 24.50
C TYR A 108 5.04 2.05 23.29
N PHE A 109 6.24 2.55 22.96
CA PHE A 109 6.44 3.37 21.76
C PHE A 109 6.04 2.62 20.48
N GLN A 110 6.50 1.38 20.30
CA GLN A 110 6.16 0.56 19.12
C GLN A 110 4.67 0.24 19.03
N MET A 111 4.03 -0.05 20.17
CA MET A 111 2.58 -0.24 20.22
C MET A 111 1.85 1.03 19.81
N GLY A 112 2.26 2.18 20.35
CA GLY A 112 1.68 3.49 20.00
C GLY A 112 1.85 3.85 18.53
N ALA A 113 3.02 3.59 17.94
CA ALA A 113 3.25 3.79 16.51
C ALA A 113 2.34 2.91 15.65
N SER A 114 2.19 1.63 16.01
CA SER A 114 1.30 0.70 15.30
C SER A 114 -0.18 1.09 15.43
N GLU A 115 -0.61 1.50 16.63
CA GLU A 115 -1.97 2.00 16.87
C GLU A 115 -2.24 3.30 16.09
N ASN A 116 -1.25 4.20 16.01
CA ASN A 116 -1.35 5.43 15.24
C ASN A 116 -1.51 5.15 13.74
N LEU A 117 -0.69 4.25 13.17
CA LEU A 117 -0.82 3.82 11.77
C LEU A 117 -2.21 3.23 11.49
N GLN A 118 -2.71 2.37 12.38
CA GLN A 118 -4.05 1.81 12.23
C GLN A 118 -5.13 2.88 12.29
N HIS A 119 -5.02 3.84 13.21
CA HIS A 119 -5.97 4.94 13.32
C HIS A 119 -5.99 5.80 12.05
N LEU A 120 -4.82 6.14 11.51
CA LEU A 120 -4.69 6.89 10.26
C LEU A 120 -5.23 6.12 9.06
N ALA A 121 -5.10 4.80 9.04
CA ALA A 121 -5.70 3.95 8.01
C ALA A 121 -7.23 3.88 8.12
N ASP A 122 -7.76 3.80 9.34
CA ASP A 122 -9.21 3.80 9.59
C ASP A 122 -9.84 5.15 9.20
N ASP A 123 -9.11 6.24 9.39
CA ASP A 123 -9.50 7.60 8.96
C ASP A 123 -9.28 7.85 7.46
N GLY A 124 -8.74 6.88 6.72
CA GLY A 124 -8.55 6.95 5.27
C GLY A 124 -7.35 7.80 4.81
N VAL A 125 -6.48 8.22 5.73
CA VAL A 125 -5.24 8.94 5.43
C VAL A 125 -4.19 7.98 4.86
N LEU A 126 -4.13 6.76 5.40
CA LEU A 126 -3.24 5.71 4.95
C LEU A 126 -4.00 4.53 4.33
N TYR A 127 -3.34 3.81 3.44
CA TYR A 127 -3.80 2.56 2.87
C TYR A 127 -2.94 1.41 3.37
N GLU A 128 -3.54 0.46 4.11
CA GLU A 128 -2.86 -0.75 4.58
C GLU A 128 -2.96 -1.88 3.55
N TYR A 129 -1.80 -2.43 3.20
CA TYR A 129 -1.66 -3.60 2.34
C TYR A 129 -0.51 -4.48 2.79
N GLY A 130 -0.81 -5.73 3.17
CA GLY A 130 0.21 -6.72 3.52
C GLY A 130 1.00 -6.38 4.79
N GLY A 131 0.43 -5.57 5.70
CA GLY A 131 1.09 -5.07 6.90
C GLY A 131 1.91 -3.80 6.71
N GLU A 132 2.05 -3.31 5.47
CA GLU A 132 2.68 -2.04 5.14
C GLU A 132 1.63 -0.96 4.91
N TYR A 133 1.99 0.30 5.17
CA TYR A 133 1.10 1.45 5.05
C TYR A 133 1.61 2.43 4.01
N TYR A 134 0.73 2.92 3.16
CA TYR A 134 1.05 3.86 2.07
C TYR A 134 0.21 5.12 2.20
N GLN A 135 0.76 6.27 1.82
CA GLN A 135 -0.02 7.51 1.76
C GLN A 135 -1.14 7.39 0.75
N MET A 136 -2.37 7.75 1.14
CA MET A 136 -3.53 7.70 0.24
C MET A 136 -3.34 8.64 -0.95
N SER A 137 -2.76 9.84 -0.72
CA SER A 137 -2.50 10.81 -1.78
C SER A 137 -1.59 10.26 -2.88
N ASP A 138 -0.51 9.57 -2.50
CA ASP A 138 0.48 9.06 -3.44
C ASP A 138 -0.11 7.89 -4.24
N LEU A 139 -0.95 7.09 -3.58
CA LEU A 139 -1.70 6.01 -4.20
C LEU A 139 -2.71 6.53 -5.24
N GLU A 140 -3.46 7.58 -4.91
CA GLU A 140 -4.39 8.23 -5.82
C GLU A 140 -3.66 8.82 -7.04
N GLU A 141 -2.55 9.54 -6.81
CA GLU A 141 -1.73 10.07 -7.90
C GLU A 141 -1.18 8.96 -8.81
N MET A 142 -0.69 7.86 -8.23
CA MET A 142 -0.23 6.70 -8.99
C MET A 142 -1.35 6.12 -9.86
N LEU A 143 -2.56 5.97 -9.31
CA LEU A 143 -3.72 5.43 -10.02
C LEU A 143 -4.15 6.35 -11.17
N ASP A 144 -4.28 7.65 -10.91
CA ASP A 144 -4.66 8.65 -11.93
C ASP A 144 -3.69 8.65 -13.12
N ASN A 145 -2.40 8.47 -12.85
CA ASN A 145 -1.37 8.33 -13.88
C ASN A 145 -1.53 7.06 -14.72
N ILE A 146 -1.95 5.93 -14.12
CA ILE A 146 -2.23 4.68 -14.85
C ILE A 146 -3.53 4.79 -15.65
N GLU A 147 -4.56 5.39 -15.07
CA GLU A 147 -5.87 5.58 -15.70
C GLU A 147 -5.79 6.48 -16.93
N SER A 148 -4.92 7.49 -16.88
CA SER A 148 -4.69 8.45 -17.98
C SER A 148 -3.79 7.94 -19.12
N ALA A 149 -3.07 6.82 -18.91
CA ALA A 149 -2.18 6.20 -19.90
C ALA A 149 -2.93 5.31 -20.90
#